data_AF-A0A419I6W0-F1
#
_entry.id   AF-A0A419I6W0-F1
#
_cell.length_a   1.000
_cell.length_b   1.000
_cell.length_c   1.000
_cell.angle_alpha   90.00
_cell.angle_beta   90.00
_cell.angle_gamma   90.00
#
_symmetry.space_group_name_H-M   'P 1'
#
loop_
_entity.id
_entity.type
_entity.pdbx_description
1 polymer ?
#
loop_
_entity_poly.entity_id
_entity_poly.type
_entity_poly.pdbx_seq_one_letter_code
_entity_poly.pdbx_strand_id
1 'polypeptide(L)'
;MLSPNDVGKAINTPEVSAKPGQSENTTGNGGKATSCEYQVAGKPAGALAVTRYEGRHTKPAEMIAAIKKAKAGAADVPGFADGAVYYVDGQKTATLAAAKLSGGVPVVVSYTGPVKMTQEMMIPLVRTAVSGA
;
A
#
# COMPACT_ATOMS: atom_id res chain seq x y z
N MET A 1 -8.37 -7.29 -2.59
CA MET A 1 -7.73 -7.47 -1.26
C MET A 1 -6.70 -8.58 -1.39
N LEU A 2 -5.57 -8.52 -0.67
CA LEU A 2 -4.61 -9.63 -0.67
C LEU A 2 -5.15 -10.79 0.17
N SER A 3 -4.92 -12.03 -0.26
CA SER A 3 -5.26 -13.19 0.56
C SER A 3 -4.31 -13.26 1.77
N PRO A 4 -4.77 -13.73 2.94
CA PRO A 4 -3.89 -13.95 4.08
C PRO A 4 -2.72 -14.89 3.76
N ASN A 5 -2.93 -15.87 2.88
CA ASN A 5 -1.90 -16.80 2.43
C ASN A 5 -0.76 -16.09 1.65
N ASP A 6 -1.09 -15.14 0.77
CA ASP A 6 -0.08 -14.39 0.02
C ASP A 6 0.76 -13.51 0.95
N VAL A 7 0.10 -12.89 1.93
CA VAL A 7 0.78 -12.10 2.97
C VAL A 7 1.68 -13.00 3.81
N GLY A 8 1.19 -14.16 4.27
CA GLY A 8 1.95 -15.13 5.05
C GLY A 8 3.20 -15.64 4.34
N LYS A 9 3.11 -15.91 3.04
CA LYS A 9 4.27 -16.26 2.20
C LYS A 9 5.30 -15.14 2.16
N ALA A 10 4.86 -13.89 1.94
CA ALA A 10 5.77 -12.75 1.84
C ALA A 10 6.49 -12.41 3.15
N ILE A 11 5.84 -12.62 4.31
CA ILE A 11 6.45 -12.41 5.63
C ILE A 11 7.02 -13.69 6.25
N ASN A 12 7.06 -14.79 5.49
CA ASN A 12 7.49 -16.13 5.92
C ASN A 12 6.90 -16.54 7.29
N THR A 13 5.59 -16.33 7.46
CA THR A 13 4.87 -16.64 8.71
C THR A 13 3.55 -17.33 8.38
N PRO A 14 3.30 -18.54 8.92
CA PRO A 14 2.02 -19.22 8.75
C PRO A 14 0.92 -18.51 9.57
N GLU A 15 -0.34 -18.91 9.37
CA GLU A 15 -1.48 -18.47 10.20
C GLU A 15 -1.80 -16.97 10.17
N VAL A 16 -1.56 -16.31 9.04
CA VAL A 16 -2.05 -14.94 8.84
C VAL A 16 -3.57 -14.96 8.73
N SER A 17 -4.24 -14.09 9.48
CA SER A 17 -5.66 -13.77 9.31
C SER A 17 -5.83 -12.36 8.76
N ALA A 18 -6.96 -12.10 8.12
CA ALA A 18 -7.32 -10.78 7.61
C ALA A 18 -8.55 -10.24 8.35
N LYS A 19 -8.53 -8.95 8.65
CA LYS A 19 -9.67 -8.22 9.22
C LYS A 19 -9.86 -6.93 8.41
N PRO A 20 -11.11 -6.52 8.13
CA PRO A 20 -11.37 -5.18 7.61
C PRO A 20 -10.75 -4.12 8.54
N GLY A 21 -9.93 -3.25 7.96
CA GLY A 21 -9.36 -2.09 8.66
C GLY A 21 -10.31 -0.90 8.59
N GLN A 22 -9.87 0.24 9.13
CA GLN A 22 -10.67 1.47 9.07
C GLN A 22 -10.88 1.92 7.62
N SER A 23 -12.12 2.31 7.31
CA SER A 23 -12.43 3.01 6.07
C SER A 23 -12.43 4.50 6.37
N GLU A 24 -11.57 5.24 5.68
CA GLU A 24 -11.51 6.70 5.80
C GLU A 24 -12.09 7.35 4.55
N ASN A 25 -12.95 8.35 4.76
CA ASN A 25 -13.47 9.20 3.69
C ASN A 25 -12.92 10.61 3.90
N THR A 26 -11.81 10.93 3.24
CA THR A 26 -11.20 12.25 3.36
C THR A 26 -11.85 13.20 2.36
N THR A 27 -12.92 13.87 2.80
CA THR A 27 -13.72 14.82 2.00
C THR A 27 -12.90 15.97 1.40
N GLY A 28 -11.79 16.38 2.01
CA GLY A 28 -10.95 17.47 1.51
C GLY A 28 -10.12 17.17 0.26
N ASN A 29 -9.91 15.90 -0.09
CA ASN A 29 -9.05 15.46 -1.21
C ASN A 29 -9.75 14.51 -2.20
N GLY A 30 -11.04 14.19 -1.98
CA GLY A 30 -11.80 13.18 -2.74
C GLY A 30 -11.34 11.73 -2.51
N GLY A 31 -10.47 11.51 -1.52
CA GLY A 31 -9.86 10.21 -1.23
C GLY A 31 -10.78 9.33 -0.39
N LYS A 32 -11.19 8.19 -0.94
CA LYS A 32 -11.88 7.11 -0.23
C LYS A 32 -10.89 5.96 -0.01
N ALA A 33 -10.45 5.78 1.23
CA ALA A 33 -9.54 4.72 1.62
C ALA A 33 -10.32 3.53 2.19
N THR A 34 -10.01 2.35 1.67
CA THR A 34 -10.40 1.06 2.26
C THR A 34 -9.14 0.34 2.69
N SER A 35 -9.14 -0.24 3.90
CA SER A 35 -7.98 -0.95 4.41
C SER A 35 -8.33 -2.37 4.87
N CYS A 36 -7.33 -3.24 4.84
CA CYS A 36 -7.38 -4.59 5.37
C CYS A 36 -6.15 -4.77 6.26
N GLU A 37 -6.37 -5.10 7.52
CA GLU A 37 -5.32 -5.46 8.46
C GLU A 37 -5.04 -6.95 8.39
N TYR A 38 -3.77 -7.32 8.47
CA TYR A 38 -3.29 -8.69 8.54
C TYR A 38 -2.69 -8.93 9.90
N GLN A 39 -3.04 -10.05 10.53
CA GLN A 39 -2.61 -10.37 11.88
C GLN A 39 -1.99 -11.76 11.97
N VAL A 40 -1.02 -11.92 12.85
CA VAL A 40 -0.44 -13.22 13.25
C VAL A 40 -0.62 -13.34 14.75
N ALA A 41 -1.30 -14.40 15.21
CA ALA A 41 -1.61 -14.61 16.63
C ALA A 41 -2.20 -13.37 17.32
N GLY A 42 -3.10 -12.66 16.63
CA GLY A 42 -3.76 -11.44 17.12
C GLY A 42 -2.90 -10.17 17.13
N LYS A 43 -1.66 -10.23 16.63
CA LYS A 43 -0.76 -9.06 16.53
C LYS A 43 -0.71 -8.52 15.10
N PRO A 44 -0.62 -7.20 14.89
CA PRO A 44 -0.48 -6.62 13.55
C PRO A 44 0.77 -7.14 12.82
N ALA A 45 0.55 -7.74 11.66
CA ALA A 45 1.59 -8.24 10.76
C ALA A 45 1.74 -7.37 9.50
N GLY A 46 0.72 -6.56 9.20
CA GLY A 46 0.75 -5.55 8.16
C GLY A 46 -0.65 -5.06 7.82
N ALA A 47 -0.76 -4.11 6.92
CA ALA A 47 -2.02 -3.58 6.43
C ALA A 47 -1.90 -3.23 4.95
N LEU A 48 -2.92 -3.58 4.19
CA LEU A 48 -3.11 -3.10 2.82
C LEU A 48 -4.13 -1.98 2.84
N ALA A 49 -3.80 -0.83 2.28
CA ALA A 49 -4.74 0.26 2.04
C ALA A 49 -4.87 0.52 0.54
N VAL A 50 -6.11 0.74 0.09
CA VAL A 50 -6.46 1.15 -1.27
C VAL A 50 -7.22 2.46 -1.16
N THR A 51 -6.60 3.54 -1.62
CA THR A 51 -7.18 4.89 -1.63
C THR A 51 -7.56 5.27 -3.04
N ARG A 52 -8.86 5.47 -3.28
CA ARG A 52 -9.42 5.92 -4.56
C ARG A 52 -9.69 7.41 -4.50
N TYR A 53 -9.22 8.18 -5.48
CA TYR A 53 -9.40 9.63 -5.51
C TYR A 53 -10.49 10.00 -6.52
N GLU A 54 -11.74 9.91 -6.08
CA GLU A 54 -12.89 10.24 -6.92
C GLU A 54 -12.95 11.75 -7.18
N GLY A 55 -13.17 12.14 -8.44
CA GLY A 55 -13.23 13.55 -8.85
C GLY A 55 -11.87 14.26 -8.97
N ARG A 56 -10.76 13.56 -8.70
CA ARG A 56 -9.40 14.08 -8.92
C ARG A 56 -8.86 13.61 -10.27
N HIS A 57 -8.33 14.54 -11.06
CA HIS A 57 -7.69 14.26 -12.36
C HIS A 57 -6.15 14.15 -12.27
N THR A 58 -5.62 14.02 -11.06
CA THR A 58 -4.17 13.89 -10.80
C THR A 58 -3.64 12.61 -11.41
N LYS A 59 -2.50 12.68 -12.09
CA LYS A 59 -1.88 11.50 -12.71
C LYS A 59 -1.20 10.63 -11.64
N PRO A 60 -1.17 9.29 -11.80
CA PRO A 60 -0.50 8.40 -10.85
C PRO A 60 0.94 8.82 -10.49
N ALA A 61 1.73 9.24 -11.49
CA ALA A 61 3.10 9.71 -11.27
C ALA A 61 3.18 10.95 -10.36
N GLU A 62 2.21 11.87 -10.44
CA GLU A 62 2.14 13.06 -9.57
C GLU A 62 1.79 12.66 -8.13
N MET A 63 0.97 11.63 -7.95
CA MET A 63 0.65 11.10 -6.62
C MET A 63 1.88 10.48 -5.96
N ILE A 64 2.66 9.70 -6.72
CA ILE A 64 3.93 9.13 -6.25
C ILE A 64 4.94 10.23 -5.91
N ALA A 65 5.05 11.26 -6.75
CA ALA A 65 5.91 12.41 -6.48
C ALA A 65 5.49 13.14 -5.20
N ALA A 66 4.19 13.30 -4.95
CA ALA A 66 3.67 13.89 -3.73
C ALA A 66 4.00 13.06 -2.49
N ILE A 67 3.85 11.73 -2.55
CA ILE A 67 4.25 10.82 -1.46
C ILE A 67 5.74 10.97 -1.19
N LYS A 68 6.58 10.94 -2.23
CA LYS A 68 8.03 11.09 -2.10
C LYS A 68 8.43 12.42 -1.46
N LYS A 69 7.74 13.51 -1.81
CA LYS A 69 7.95 14.83 -1.19
C LYS A 69 7.54 14.86 0.28
N ALA A 70 6.49 14.15 0.66
CA ALA A 70 5.96 14.13 2.03
C ALA A 70 6.69 13.15 2.96
N LYS A 71 7.36 12.12 2.41
CA LYS A 71 7.99 11.04 3.17
C LYS A 71 9.51 11.11 3.02
N ALA A 72 10.18 11.54 4.09
CA ALA A 72 11.63 11.61 4.12
C ALA A 72 12.24 10.21 3.89
N GLY A 73 13.24 10.13 2.99
CA GLY A 73 13.90 8.87 2.65
C GLY A 73 13.09 7.97 1.71
N ALA A 74 11.97 8.43 1.15
CA ALA A 74 11.25 7.68 0.14
C ALA A 74 12.05 7.55 -1.16
N ALA A 75 12.19 6.33 -1.64
CA ALA A 75 12.91 5.98 -2.86
C ALA A 75 11.97 5.36 -3.89
N ASP A 76 12.22 5.63 -5.17
CA ASP A 76 11.44 5.04 -6.26
C ASP A 76 11.69 3.53 -6.36
N VAL A 77 10.63 2.77 -6.60
CA VAL A 77 10.69 1.32 -6.79
C VAL A 77 10.47 1.00 -8.27
N PRO A 78 11.47 0.41 -8.96
CA PRO A 78 11.33 0.09 -10.38
C PRO A 78 10.33 -1.04 -10.63
N GLY A 79 9.82 -1.13 -11.86
CA GLY A 79 8.92 -2.22 -12.28
C GLY A 79 7.44 -2.02 -11.94
N PHE A 80 7.02 -0.78 -11.66
CA PHE A 80 5.62 -0.35 -11.61
C PHE A 80 5.40 0.71 -12.69
N ALA A 81 4.49 0.46 -13.64
CA ALA A 81 4.29 1.32 -14.82
C ALA A 81 3.92 2.76 -14.47
N ASP A 82 3.09 2.92 -13.44
CA ASP A 82 2.54 4.19 -12.97
C ASP A 82 3.32 4.78 -11.78
N GLY A 83 4.44 4.14 -11.43
CA GLY A 83 5.32 4.53 -10.33
C GLY A 83 4.98 3.88 -8.99
N ALA A 84 6.01 3.72 -8.16
CA ALA A 84 5.93 3.25 -6.80
C ALA A 84 7.07 3.81 -5.96
N VAL A 85 6.86 3.91 -4.65
CA VAL A 85 7.85 4.37 -3.67
C VAL A 85 7.88 3.46 -2.46
N TYR A 86 9.08 3.24 -1.94
CA TYR A 86 9.34 2.57 -0.67
C TYR A 86 9.92 3.56 0.33
N TYR A 87 9.47 3.49 1.58
CA TYR A 87 10.01 4.29 2.67
C TYR A 87 9.83 3.60 4.02
N VAL A 88 10.62 4.03 5.00
CA VAL A 88 10.52 3.59 6.40
C VAL A 88 10.17 4.80 7.26
N ASP A 89 9.00 4.78 7.90
CA ASP A 89 8.55 5.85 8.79
C ASP A 89 9.18 5.67 10.18
N GLY A 90 10.15 6.52 10.53
CA GLY A 90 10.69 6.66 11.89
C GLY A 90 11.19 5.35 12.52
N GLN A 91 11.73 4.43 11.72
CA GLN A 91 12.14 3.07 12.11
C GLN A 91 11.03 2.18 12.70
N LYS A 92 9.75 2.54 12.53
CA LYS A 92 8.61 1.78 13.08
C LYS A 92 7.97 0.87 12.05
N THR A 93 7.77 1.38 10.83
CA THR A 93 7.06 0.65 9.77
C THR A 93 7.74 0.84 8.43
N ALA A 94 7.72 -0.20 7.61
CA ALA A 94 8.09 -0.15 6.20
C ALA A 94 6.81 -0.01 5.37
N THR A 95 6.81 0.88 4.39
CA THR A 95 5.67 1.08 3.48
C THR A 95 6.15 1.05 2.03
N LEU A 96 5.42 0.32 1.19
CA LEU A 96 5.54 0.41 -0.26
C LEU A 96 4.19 0.86 -0.80
N ALA A 97 4.19 1.99 -1.52
CA ALA A 97 3.01 2.57 -2.15
C ALA A 97 3.20 2.61 -3.67
N ALA A 98 2.19 2.20 -4.41
CA ALA A 98 2.14 2.26 -5.86
C ALA A 98 0.84 2.94 -6.30
N ALA A 99 0.90 3.72 -7.38
CA ALA A 99 -0.27 4.37 -7.94
C ALA A 99 -0.67 3.67 -9.23
N LYS A 100 -1.94 3.80 -9.63
CA LYS A 100 -2.44 3.40 -10.94
C LYS A 100 -3.68 4.18 -11.34
N LEU A 101 -4.06 4.09 -12.60
CA LEU A 101 -5.44 4.36 -13.02
C LEU A 101 -6.26 3.06 -13.00
N SER A 102 -7.38 3.06 -12.28
CA SER A 102 -8.36 1.97 -12.28
C SER A 102 -9.68 2.48 -12.81
N GLY A 103 -10.08 2.06 -14.02
CA GLY A 103 -11.29 2.56 -14.69
C GLY A 103 -11.31 4.09 -14.87
N GLY A 104 -10.14 4.70 -15.07
CA GLY A 104 -9.98 6.17 -15.18
C GLY A 104 -9.92 6.92 -13.84
N VAL A 105 -10.10 6.22 -12.70
CA VAL A 105 -9.97 6.81 -11.37
C VAL A 105 -8.54 6.60 -10.86
N PRO A 106 -7.84 7.66 -10.39
CA PRO A 106 -6.55 7.49 -9.74
C PRO A 106 -6.66 6.74 -8.41
N VAL A 107 -5.81 5.72 -8.24
CA VAL A 107 -5.78 4.87 -7.05
C VAL A 107 -4.35 4.80 -6.53
N VAL A 108 -4.19 4.90 -5.21
CA VAL A 108 -2.95 4.54 -4.51
C VAL A 108 -3.20 3.28 -3.71
N VAL A 109 -2.36 2.28 -3.93
CA VAL A 109 -2.31 1.03 -3.18
C VAL A 109 -1.04 1.04 -2.35
N SER A 110 -1.17 0.92 -1.04
CA SER A 110 -0.02 0.84 -0.13
C SER A 110 -0.11 -0.38 0.75
N TYR A 111 1.00 -1.08 0.89
CA TYR A 111 1.16 -2.07 1.94
C TYR A 111 2.11 -1.50 2.99
N THR A 112 1.70 -1.54 4.25
CA THR A 112 2.50 -1.13 5.41
C THR A 112 2.72 -2.35 6.29
N GLY A 113 3.96 -2.60 6.68
CA GLY A 113 4.34 -3.73 7.52
C GLY A 113 5.39 -3.36 8.57
N PRO A 114 5.85 -4.35 9.35
CA PRO A 114 6.96 -4.19 10.28
C PRO A 114 8.19 -3.61 9.59
N VAL A 115 8.99 -2.80 10.31
CA VAL A 115 10.21 -2.17 9.77
C VAL A 115 11.20 -3.17 9.14
N LYS A 116 11.19 -4.43 9.58
CA LYS A 116 12.03 -5.51 9.04
C LYS A 116 11.65 -5.97 7.62
N MET A 117 10.50 -5.54 7.09
CA MET A 117 10.11 -5.87 5.72
C MET A 117 10.94 -5.07 4.73
N THR A 118 11.66 -5.78 3.86
CA THR A 118 12.43 -5.17 2.78
C THR A 118 11.52 -4.81 1.60
N GLN A 119 12.01 -3.96 0.72
CA GLN A 119 11.34 -3.63 -0.53
C GLN A 119 11.02 -4.89 -1.34
N GLU A 120 11.94 -5.84 -1.46
CA GLU A 120 11.77 -7.09 -2.21
C GLU A 120 10.62 -7.95 -1.67
N MET A 121 10.46 -8.00 -0.34
CA MET A 121 9.35 -8.71 0.29
C MET A 121 7.99 -8.06 -0.02
N MET A 122 7.95 -6.74 -0.15
CA MET A 122 6.71 -5.97 -0.34
C MET A 122 6.28 -5.84 -1.80
N ILE A 123 7.24 -5.86 -2.75
CA ILE A 123 6.95 -5.75 -4.20
C ILE A 123 5.87 -6.74 -4.67
N PRO A 124 5.94 -8.06 -4.42
CA PRO A 124 4.93 -8.99 -4.93
C PRO A 124 3.54 -8.74 -4.34
N LEU A 125 3.47 -8.32 -3.07
CA LEU A 125 2.20 -7.97 -2.41
C LEU A 125 1.55 -6.76 -3.08
N VAL A 126 2.30 -5.66 -3.21
CA VAL A 126 1.76 -4.44 -3.80
C VAL A 126 1.46 -4.64 -5.27
N ARG A 127 2.29 -5.36 -6.03
CA ARG A 127 2.01 -5.67 -7.44
C ARG A 127 0.71 -6.45 -7.62
N THR A 128 0.48 -7.46 -6.78
CA THR A 128 -0.76 -8.25 -6.79
C THR A 128 -1.96 -7.35 -6.46
N ALA A 129 -1.85 -6.53 -5.42
CA ALA A 129 -2.91 -5.64 -4.99
C ALA A 129 -3.23 -4.56 -6.04
N VAL A 130 -2.23 -3.95 -6.67
CA VAL A 130 -2.37 -2.97 -7.76
C VAL A 130 -3.06 -3.61 -8.97
N SER A 131 -2.71 -4.84 -9.32
CA SER A 131 -3.34 -5.53 -10.46
C SER A 131 -4.84 -5.78 -10.23
N GLY A 132 -5.24 -6.07 -8.99
CA GLY A 132 -6.64 -6.28 -8.61
C GLY A 132 -7.42 -5.03 -8.16
N ALA A 133 -6.78 -3.85 -8.11
CA ALA A 133 -7.37 -2.61 -7.59
C ALA A 133 -8.08 -1.76 -8.66
#